data_AF-A0A377PES0-F1
#
_entry.id   AF-A0A377PES0-F1
#
_cell.length_a   1.000
_cell.length_b   1.000
_cell.length_c   1.000
_cell.angle_alpha   90.00
_cell.angle_beta   90.00
_cell.angle_gamma   90.00
#
_symmetry.space_group_name_H-M   'P 1'
#
loop_
_entity.id
_entity.type
_entity.pdbx_description
1 polymer ?
#
loop_
_entity_poly.entity_id
_entity_poly.type
_entity_poly.pdbx_seq_one_letter_code
_entity_poly.pdbx_strand_id
1 'polypeptide(L)'
;MSPSVDWSPVLPIRQSAATLWYHANTPGHMAEHVYNGLAGMWLVEDENSKNLPLPNHYGVDDFPIIIQDKRLDNFGTPEYEAPSSGGFYGDTLLVNGVQEPFVEVSRGWYVCAC
;
A
#
# COMPACT_ATOMS: atom_id res chain seq x y z
N MET A 1 7.26 -7.55 -18.81
CA MET A 1 7.09 -6.44 -19.77
C MET A 1 8.40 -5.73 -19.91
N SER A 2 8.76 -5.30 -21.12
CA SER A 2 9.97 -4.51 -21.35
C SER A 2 9.74 -3.06 -20.95
N PRO A 3 10.80 -2.30 -20.60
CA PRO A 3 10.71 -0.85 -20.43
C PRO A 3 10.06 -0.18 -21.64
N SER A 4 9.33 0.91 -21.39
CA SER A 4 8.68 1.74 -22.42
C SER A 4 7.55 1.06 -23.22
N VAL A 5 6.93 0.03 -22.65
CA VAL A 5 5.72 -0.61 -23.20
C VAL A 5 4.56 -0.41 -22.24
N ASP A 6 3.45 0.10 -22.76
CA ASP A 6 2.24 0.36 -21.99
C ASP A 6 1.28 -0.84 -22.02
N TRP A 7 0.46 -0.95 -20.97
CA TRP A 7 -0.62 -1.94 -20.89
C TRP A 7 -1.90 -1.26 -20.40
N SER A 8 -2.97 -1.38 -21.19
CA SER A 8 -4.23 -0.67 -20.95
C SER A 8 -5.40 -1.66 -20.87
N PRO A 9 -5.54 -2.43 -19.78
CA PRO A 9 -6.66 -3.34 -19.60
C PRO A 9 -7.95 -2.59 -19.26
N VAL A 10 -9.09 -3.14 -19.67
CA VAL A 10 -10.40 -2.70 -19.19
C VAL A 10 -10.85 -3.65 -18.08
N LEU A 11 -11.06 -3.11 -16.88
CA LEU A 11 -11.37 -3.88 -15.68
C LEU A 11 -12.85 -3.67 -15.28
N PRO A 12 -13.75 -4.65 -15.52
CA PRO A 12 -15.12 -4.56 -15.06
C PRO A 12 -15.20 -4.89 -13.56
N ILE A 13 -15.39 -3.87 -12.72
CA ILE A 13 -15.53 -4.04 -11.27
C ILE A 13 -16.97 -4.47 -10.95
N ARG A 14 -17.13 -5.70 -10.44
CA ARG A 14 -18.45 -6.31 -10.13
C ARG A 14 -18.54 -6.92 -8.73
N GLN A 15 -17.47 -6.79 -7.95
CA GLN A 15 -17.41 -7.25 -6.56
C GLN A 15 -18.02 -6.20 -5.63
N SER A 16 -18.34 -6.62 -4.40
CA SER A 16 -18.74 -5.71 -3.31
C SER A 16 -17.60 -4.78 -2.88
N ALA A 17 -17.95 -3.74 -2.13
CA ALA A 17 -16.96 -2.83 -1.56
C ALA A 17 -15.88 -3.56 -0.76
N ALA A 18 -14.62 -3.20 -0.99
CA ALA A 18 -13.45 -3.83 -0.39
C ALA A 18 -12.20 -2.95 -0.51
N THR A 19 -11.32 -3.06 0.49
CA THR A 19 -9.94 -2.59 0.41
C THR A 19 -9.11 -3.62 -0.34
N LEU A 20 -8.71 -3.29 -1.56
CA LEU A 20 -7.76 -4.07 -2.36
C LEU A 20 -6.43 -3.33 -2.45
N TRP A 21 -5.46 -3.97 -3.10
CA TRP A 21 -4.16 -3.39 -3.40
C TRP A 21 -3.65 -3.92 -4.73
N TYR A 22 -2.83 -3.12 -5.40
CA TYR A 22 -2.12 -3.52 -6.60
C TYR A 22 -0.62 -3.49 -6.32
N HIS A 23 0.13 -4.38 -6.97
CA HIS A 23 1.56 -4.43 -6.81
C HIS A 23 2.22 -5.02 -8.07
N ALA A 24 3.51 -4.76 -8.25
CA ALA A 24 4.28 -5.41 -9.31
C ALA A 24 4.31 -6.93 -9.09
N ASN A 25 4.10 -7.70 -10.16
CA ASN A 25 4.14 -9.16 -10.16
C ASN A 25 5.15 -9.71 -11.17
N THR A 26 6.22 -8.95 -11.43
CA THR A 26 7.25 -9.32 -12.41
C THR A 26 7.96 -10.62 -11.99
N PRO A 27 7.94 -11.67 -12.82
CA PRO A 27 8.61 -12.94 -12.48
C PRO A 27 10.10 -12.73 -12.18
N GLY A 28 10.58 -13.31 -11.08
CA GLY A 28 11.98 -13.18 -10.62
C GLY A 28 12.34 -11.86 -9.94
N HIS A 29 11.57 -10.79 -10.13
CA HIS A 29 11.86 -9.45 -9.59
C HIS A 29 10.73 -8.89 -8.71
N MET A 30 9.67 -9.67 -8.46
CA MET A 30 8.50 -9.23 -7.70
C MET A 30 8.88 -8.63 -6.34
N ALA A 31 9.70 -9.33 -5.54
CA ALA A 31 10.06 -8.90 -4.20
C ALA A 31 10.79 -7.54 -4.22
N GLU A 32 11.81 -7.42 -5.08
CA GLU A 32 12.58 -6.18 -5.28
C GLU A 32 11.69 -5.03 -5.77
N HIS A 33 10.84 -5.26 -6.77
CA HIS A 33 9.95 -4.26 -7.32
C HIS A 33 8.93 -3.74 -6.30
N VAL A 34 8.32 -4.65 -5.53
CA VAL A 34 7.38 -4.28 -4.47
C VAL A 34 8.10 -3.55 -3.34
N TYR A 35 9.28 -4.03 -2.95
CA TYR A 35 10.11 -3.37 -1.94
C TYR A 35 10.52 -1.96 -2.36
N ASN A 36 10.85 -1.75 -3.63
CA ASN A 36 11.21 -0.44 -4.18
C ASN A 36 9.99 0.50 -4.35
N GLY A 37 8.78 0.04 -4.04
CA GLY A 37 7.59 0.88 -3.94
C GLY A 37 6.57 0.69 -5.07
N LEU A 38 6.69 -0.34 -5.91
CA LEU A 38 5.66 -0.67 -6.90
C LEU A 38 4.48 -1.41 -6.24
N ALA A 39 3.82 -0.74 -5.31
CA ALA A 39 2.59 -1.19 -4.65
C ALA A 39 1.72 0.02 -4.29
N GLY A 40 0.41 -0.19 -4.19
CA GLY A 40 -0.54 0.84 -3.80
C GLY A 40 -1.91 0.26 -3.43
N MET A 41 -2.72 1.07 -2.77
CA MET A 41 -4.07 0.69 -2.36
C MET A 41 -5.08 0.91 -3.51
N TRP A 42 -6.07 0.05 -3.59
CA TRP A 42 -7.18 0.13 -4.54
C TRP A 42 -8.49 -0.04 -3.77
N LEU A 43 -9.24 1.05 -3.59
CA LEU A 43 -10.51 1.01 -2.87
C LEU A 43 -11.65 0.77 -3.86
N VAL A 44 -12.43 -0.28 -3.62
CA VAL A 44 -13.70 -0.52 -4.31
C VAL A 44 -14.81 -0.07 -3.40
N GLU A 45 -15.64 0.84 -3.89
CA GLU A 45 -16.81 1.38 -3.18
C GLU A 45 -18.10 0.95 -3.89
N ASP A 46 -19.17 0.77 -3.13
CA ASP A 46 -20.51 0.46 -3.62
C ASP A 46 -21.56 1.37 -2.96
N GLU A 47 -22.84 1.19 -3.31
CA GLU A 47 -23.91 1.99 -2.69
C GLU A 47 -24.11 1.65 -1.22
N ASN A 48 -23.80 0.42 -0.77
CA ASN A 48 -24.00 0.02 0.61
C ASN A 48 -22.97 0.69 1.53
N SER A 49 -21.69 0.58 1.19
CA SER A 49 -20.56 1.23 1.86
C SER A 49 -20.77 2.73 2.01
N LYS A 50 -21.23 3.42 0.96
CA LYS A 50 -21.55 4.86 1.01
C LYS A 50 -22.70 5.24 1.94
N ASN A 51 -23.63 4.33 2.18
CA ASN A 51 -24.80 4.56 3.03
C ASN A 51 -24.59 4.14 4.49
N LEU A 52 -23.46 3.50 4.81
CA LEU A 52 -23.14 3.17 6.20
C LEU A 52 -22.81 4.45 6.98
N PRO A 53 -23.22 4.55 8.26
CA PRO A 53 -22.84 5.66 9.14
C PRO A 53 -21.41 5.49 9.66
N LEU A 54 -20.47 5.23 8.76
CA LEU A 54 -19.04 5.11 9.04
C LEU A 54 -18.29 6.32 8.46
N PRO A 55 -17.14 6.71 9.05
CA PRO A 55 -16.20 7.61 8.40
C PRO A 55 -15.85 7.13 6.99
N ASN A 56 -15.88 8.02 6.02
CA ASN A 56 -15.65 7.71 4.60
C ASN A 56 -14.98 8.87 3.83
N HIS A 57 -14.44 9.87 4.55
CA HIS A 57 -13.73 10.99 3.97
C HIS A 57 -12.23 10.66 3.93
N TYR A 58 -11.80 10.15 2.77
CA TYR A 58 -10.42 9.77 2.53
C TYR A 58 -9.43 10.90 2.85
N GLY A 59 -8.45 10.61 3.70
CA GLY A 59 -7.42 11.53 4.18
C GLY A 59 -7.85 12.47 5.32
N VAL A 60 -9.10 12.38 5.78
CA VAL A 60 -9.61 13.19 6.90
C VAL A 60 -10.04 12.29 8.05
N ASP A 61 -10.90 11.32 7.78
CA ASP A 61 -11.38 10.36 8.76
C ASP A 61 -11.31 8.89 8.30
N ASP A 62 -10.92 8.66 7.04
CA ASP A 62 -10.58 7.37 6.48
C ASP A 62 -9.14 7.41 5.93
N PHE A 63 -8.24 6.62 6.51
CA PHE A 63 -6.81 6.63 6.19
C PHE A 63 -6.33 5.28 5.66
N PRO A 64 -5.59 5.25 4.53
CA PRO A 64 -4.88 4.04 4.12
C PRO A 64 -3.71 3.78 5.07
N ILE A 65 -3.52 2.54 5.49
CA ILE A 65 -2.39 2.14 6.34
C ILE A 65 -1.62 1.01 5.65
N ILE A 66 -0.64 1.38 4.83
CA ILE A 66 0.24 0.44 4.14
C ILE A 66 1.51 0.24 4.98
N ILE A 67 1.64 -0.94 5.59
CA ILE A 67 2.79 -1.27 6.45
C ILE A 67 3.86 -1.98 5.61
N GLN A 68 5.10 -1.50 5.69
CA GLN A 68 6.27 -2.12 5.06
C GLN A 68 7.43 -2.16 6.05
N ASP A 69 8.14 -3.28 6.14
CA ASP A 69 9.43 -3.37 6.82
C ASP A 69 10.58 -3.19 5.81
N LYS A 70 11.52 -2.28 6.11
CA LYS A 70 12.67 -1.97 5.26
C LYS A 70 13.97 -1.91 6.05
N ARG A 71 15.09 -2.04 5.35
CA ARG A 71 16.42 -1.65 5.84
C ARG A 71 16.80 -0.34 5.17
N LEU A 72 17.25 0.61 5.98
CA LEU A 72 17.68 1.92 5.50
C LEU A 72 19.20 2.01 5.49
N ASP A 73 19.74 2.66 4.47
CA ASP A 73 21.16 3.03 4.44
C ASP A 73 21.47 4.18 5.42
N ASN A 74 22.73 4.60 5.47
CA ASN A 74 23.18 5.71 6.33
C ASN A 74 22.53 7.07 5.98
N PHE A 75 21.84 7.18 4.85
CA PHE A 75 21.14 8.37 4.39
C PHE A 75 19.62 8.25 4.54
N GLY A 76 19.11 7.15 5.11
CA GLY A 76 17.68 6.91 5.29
C GLY A 76 16.97 6.39 4.03
N THR A 77 17.71 5.94 3.02
CA THR A 77 17.15 5.40 1.78
C THR A 77 16.95 3.89 1.92
N PRO A 78 15.79 3.33 1.55
CA PRO A 78 15.59 1.89 1.58
C PRO A 78 16.53 1.14 0.64
N GLU A 79 17.24 0.14 1.18
CA GLU A 79 18.14 -0.74 0.44
C GLU A 79 17.60 -2.17 0.46
N TYR A 80 17.52 -2.81 -0.71
CA TYR A 80 17.06 -4.19 -0.85
C TYR A 80 18.24 -5.12 -1.08
N GLU A 81 18.49 -6.00 -0.12
CA GLU A 81 19.44 -7.10 -0.28
C GLU A 81 18.67 -8.42 -0.33
N ALA A 82 18.75 -9.11 -1.47
CA ALA A 82 18.07 -10.39 -1.64
C ALA A 82 18.61 -11.42 -0.61
N PRO A 83 17.76 -12.01 0.24
CA PRO A 83 18.21 -12.95 1.25
C PRO A 83 18.73 -14.24 0.59
N SER A 84 19.81 -14.81 1.13
CA SER A 84 20.37 -16.09 0.66
C SER A 84 19.43 -17.28 0.91
N SER A 85 18.51 -17.14 1.86
CA SER A 85 17.47 -18.12 2.19
C SER A 85 16.31 -17.44 2.91
N GLY A 86 15.07 -17.80 2.56
CA GLY A 86 13.86 -17.26 3.22
C GLY A 86 13.38 -15.92 2.65
N GLY A 87 12.54 -15.23 3.42
CA GLY A 87 12.03 -13.89 3.10
C GLY A 87 12.99 -12.78 3.57
N PHE A 88 12.83 -11.59 2.99
CA PHE A 88 13.50 -10.39 3.48
C PHE A 88 12.88 -9.99 4.83
N TYR A 89 13.73 -9.50 5.74
CA TYR A 89 13.29 -8.92 7.01
C TYR A 89 14.00 -7.58 7.21
N GLY A 90 13.20 -6.52 7.21
CA GLY A 90 13.61 -5.18 7.57
C GLY A 90 13.75 -5.01 9.08
N ASP A 91 14.49 -3.98 9.49
CA ASP A 91 14.61 -3.54 10.89
C ASP A 91 13.86 -2.23 11.16
N THR A 92 13.39 -1.57 10.10
CA THR A 92 12.68 -0.29 10.17
C THR A 92 11.26 -0.44 9.65
N LEU A 93 10.27 -0.12 10.49
CA LEU A 93 8.86 -0.12 10.10
C LEU A 93 8.48 1.21 9.46
N LEU A 94 7.86 1.13 8.29
CA LEU A 94 7.32 2.26 7.55
C LEU A 94 5.80 2.10 7.44
N VAL A 95 5.09 3.21 7.61
CA VAL A 95 3.66 3.32 7.29
C VAL A 95 3.52 4.34 6.18
N ASN A 96 2.89 3.94 5.07
CA ASN A 96 2.77 4.75 3.84
C ASN A 96 4.11 5.32 3.34
N GLY A 97 5.20 4.58 3.54
CA GLY A 97 6.55 4.98 3.12
C GLY A 97 7.27 5.94 4.08
N VAL A 98 6.69 6.27 5.23
CA VAL A 98 7.30 7.13 6.25
C VAL A 98 7.63 6.32 7.50
N GLN A 99 8.80 6.54 8.11
CA GLN A 99 9.18 5.93 9.38
C GLN A 99 8.44 6.64 10.53
N GLU A 100 7.84 5.85 11.43
CA GLU A 100 7.16 6.33 12.65
C GLU A 100 6.27 7.59 12.44
N PRO A 101 5.35 7.59 11.45
CA PRO A 101 4.54 8.77 11.20
C PRO A 101 3.49 8.97 12.29
N PHE A 102 3.07 10.22 12.45
CA PHE A 102 1.86 10.57 13.18
C PHE A 102 0.93 11.37 12.27
N VAL A 103 -0.37 11.29 12.55
CA VAL A 103 -1.39 12.09 11.90
C VAL A 103 -2.23 12.77 12.97
N GLU A 104 -2.41 14.08 12.84
CA GLU A 104 -3.28 14.84 13.73
C GLU A 104 -4.73 14.64 13.31
N VAL A 105 -5.56 14.25 14.28
CA VAL A 105 -6.96 13.95 14.03
C VAL A 105 -7.85 14.68 15.03
N SER A 106 -9.08 14.98 14.60
CA SER A 106 -10.11 15.55 15.48
C SER A 106 -10.63 14.52 16.50
N ARG A 107 -11.49 14.93 17.43
CA ARG A 107 -12.17 13.97 18.33
C ARG A 107 -13.35 13.35 17.58
N GLY A 108 -13.25 12.07 17.24
CA GLY A 108 -14.28 11.38 16.45
C GLY A 108 -13.94 9.92 16.17
N TRP A 109 -14.71 9.32 15.26
CA TRP A 109 -14.44 7.98 14.73
C TRP A 109 -13.55 8.08 13.50
N TYR A 110 -12.70 7.07 13.33
CA TYR A 110 -11.77 6.96 12.22
C TYR A 110 -11.81 5.54 11.66
N VAL A 111 -11.65 5.43 10.35
CA VAL A 111 -11.42 4.15 9.67
C VAL A 111 -9.97 4.11 9.24
N CYS A 112 -9.33 2.98 9.54
CA CYS A 112 -8.00 2.66 9.04
C CYS A 112 -8.16 1.51 8.04
N ALA A 113 -8.12 1.83 6.75
CA ALA A 113 -8.15 0.84 5.70
C ALA A 113 -6.77 0.16 5.61
N CYS A 114 -6.72 -1.15 5.87
CA CYS A 114 -5.54 -2.00 5.75
C CYS A 114 -5.75 -3.06 4.68
#